data_AF-A0A1H1E2H3-F1
#
_entry.id   AF-A0A1H1E2H3-F1
#
_cell.length_a   1.000
_cell.length_b   1.000
_cell.length_c   1.000
_cell.angle_alpha   90.00
_cell.angle_beta   90.00
_cell.angle_gamma   90.00
#
_symmetry.space_group_name_H-M   'P 1'
#
loop_
_entity.id
_entity.type
_entity.pdbx_description
1 polymer ?
#
loop_
_entity_poly.entity_id
_entity_poly.type
_entity_poly.pdbx_seq_one_letter_code
_entity_poly.pdbx_strand_id
1 'polypeptide(L)' 'MEIAKDDAGDMVIGDVSRLGGRALTVGITGISGDEVLSIGWVETGDSIKLNLEDAVTLRDEIDRIIKDRHTGEDI' A
#
# COMPACT_ATOMS: atom_id res chain seq x y z
N MET A 1 -10.77 -6.08 -9.20
CA MET A 1 -9.94 -5.71 -8.05
C MET A 1 -9.18 -6.94 -7.67
N GLU A 2 -7.86 -6.92 -7.80
CA GLU A 2 -6.97 -8.05 -7.54
C GLU A 2 -5.82 -7.61 -6.62
N ILE A 3 -5.30 -8.55 -5.84
CA ILE A 3 -4.07 -8.40 -5.07
C ILE A 3 -3.11 -9.47 -5.58
N ALA A 4 -2.01 -9.04 -6.20
CA ALA A 4 -1.01 -9.91 -6.79
C ALA A 4 0.40 -9.49 -6.33
N LYS A 5 1.42 -10.27 -6.71
CA LYS A 5 2.81 -9.86 -6.60
C LYS A 5 3.40 -9.67 -7.98
N ASP A 6 4.24 -8.67 -8.16
CA ASP A 6 5.04 -8.52 -9.37
C ASP A 6 6.31 -9.40 -9.34
N ASP A 7 7.08 -9.34 -10.43
CA ASP A 7 8.31 -10.12 -10.59
C ASP A 7 9.43 -9.70 -9.61
N ALA A 8 9.34 -8.51 -9.01
CA ALA A 8 10.25 -8.04 -7.97
C ALA A 8 9.82 -8.48 -6.56
N GLY A 9 8.61 -9.01 -6.43
CA GLY A 9 8.01 -9.44 -5.17
C GLY A 9 7.17 -8.36 -4.47
N ASP A 10 7.03 -7.18 -5.10
CA ASP A 10 6.19 -6.10 -4.61
C ASP A 10 4.71 -6.48 -4.76
N MET A 11 3.89 -6.05 -3.80
CA MET A 11 2.47 -6.29 -3.85
C MET A 11 1.79 -5.26 -4.75
N VAL A 12 0.99 -5.72 -5.71
CA VAL A 12 0.21 -4.86 -6.59
C VAL A 12 -1.28 -5.04 -6.28
N ILE A 13 -1.97 -3.93 -6.01
CA ILE A 13 -3.39 -3.87 -5.68
C ILE A 13 -4.09 -3.04 -6.74
N GLY A 14 -4.93 -3.62 -7.60
CA GLY A 14 -5.46 -2.86 -8.72
C GLY A 14 -6.15 -3.63 -9.82
N ASP A 15 -6.43 -2.92 -10.92
CA ASP A 15 -6.62 -3.51 -12.24
C ASP A 15 -5.46 -3.06 -13.13
N VAL A 16 -4.43 -3.89 -13.24
CA VAL A 16 -3.23 -3.64 -14.07
C VAL A 16 -3.44 -4.00 -15.54
N SER A 17 -4.57 -4.63 -15.88
CA SER A 17 -4.82 -5.17 -17.23
C SER A 17 -5.35 -4.11 -18.20
N ARG A 18 -5.69 -2.91 -17.72
CA ARG A 18 -6.32 -1.83 -18.50
C ARG A 18 -5.51 -0.54 -18.41
N LEU A 19 -5.30 0.11 -19.56
CA LEU A 19 -4.78 1.47 -19.62
C LEU A 19 -5.73 2.42 -18.88
N GLY A 20 -5.23 3.13 -17.87
CA GLY A 20 -6.06 3.98 -16.99
C GLY A 20 -6.79 3.21 -15.88
N GLY A 21 -6.41 1.95 -15.64
CA GLY A 21 -6.66 1.29 -14.37
C GLY A 21 -6.11 2.12 -13.21
N ARG A 22 -6.59 1.85 -11.98
CA ARG A 22 -5.98 2.40 -10.77
C ARG A 22 -5.32 1.24 -10.06
N ALA A 23 -4.00 1.16 -10.15
CA ALA A 23 -3.22 0.17 -9.44
C ALA A 23 -2.20 0.82 -8.51
N LEU A 24 -2.13 0.29 -7.30
CA LEU A 24 -1.14 0.64 -6.30
C LEU A 24 -0.08 -0.45 -6.24
N THR A 25 1.18 -0.05 -6.17
CA THR A 25 2.28 -0.93 -5.77
C THR A 25 2.67 -0.65 -4.33
N VAL A 26 2.99 -1.70 -3.58
CA VAL A 26 3.46 -1.68 -2.20
C VAL A 26 4.66 -2.60 -2.09
N GLY A 27 5.83 -2.01 -1.89
CA GLY A 27 7.11 -2.72 -1.85
C GLY A 27 7.96 -2.26 -0.67
N ILE A 28 8.84 -3.14 -0.18
CA ILE A 28 9.87 -2.76 0.80
C ILE A 28 11.22 -2.90 0.13
N THR A 29 11.99 -1.82 0.16
CA THR A 29 13.36 -1.77 -0.37
C THR A 29 14.33 -1.43 0.75
N GLY A 30 15.60 -1.83 0.61
CA GLY A 30 16.65 -1.56 1.59
C GLY A 30 17.27 -2.83 2.17
N ILE A 31 18.30 -2.63 2.99
CA ILE A 31 18.96 -3.65 3.81
C ILE A 31 18.52 -3.49 5.26
N SER A 32 18.82 -4.49 6.08
CA SER A 32 18.45 -4.48 7.50
C SER A 32 18.90 -3.20 8.20
N GLY A 33 17.94 -2.39 8.67
CA GLY A 33 18.16 -1.13 9.39
C GLY A 33 18.01 0.14 8.57
N ASP A 34 17.81 0.06 7.25
CA ASP A 34 17.51 1.21 6.38
C ASP A 34 16.28 1.00 5.49
N GLU A 35 15.44 0.02 5.84
CA GLU A 35 14.30 -0.34 4.99
C GLU A 35 13.28 0.81 4.85
N VAL A 36 12.78 0.94 3.63
CA VAL A 36 11.79 1.94 3.24
C VAL A 36 10.62 1.23 2.56
N LEU A 37 9.42 1.48 3.06
CA LEU A 37 8.17 1.12 2.41
C LEU A 37 7.89 2.14 1.30
N SER A 38 7.71 1.66 0.08
CA SER A 38 7.25 2.43 -1.07
C SER A 38 5.79 2.09 -1.36
N ILE A 39 4.93 3.11 -1.41
CA ILE A 39 3.53 2.98 -1.86
C ILE A 39 3.37 3.92 -3.05
N GLY A 40 3.00 3.42 -4.22
CA GLY A 40 2.93 4.25 -5.42
C GLY A 40 1.85 3.85 -6.41
N TRP A 41 1.51 4.77 -7.31
CA TRP A 41 0.64 4.50 -8.45
C TRP A 41 1.44 3.88 -9.58
N VAL A 42 0.99 2.72 -10.06
CA VAL A 42 1.65 2.02 -11.17
C VAL A 42 1.61 2.88 -12.44
N GLU A 43 0.51 3.59 -12.68
CA GLU A 43 0.28 4.32 -13.92
C GLU A 43 1.08 5.62 -14.04
N THR A 44 1.33 6.33 -12.93
CA THR A 44 2.06 7.61 -12.94
C THR A 44 3.50 7.47 -12.48
N GLY A 45 3.83 6.40 -11.74
CA GLY A 45 5.12 6.23 -11.07
C GLY A 45 5.29 7.12 -9.82
N ASP A 46 4.27 7.91 -9.45
CA ASP A 46 4.31 8.69 -8.22
C ASP A 46 4.28 7.75 -7.03
N SER A 47 5.16 8.01 -6.06
CA SER A 47 5.29 7.17 -4.87
C SER A 47 5.56 8.00 -3.62
N ILE A 48 5.04 7.49 -2.51
CA ILE A 48 5.39 7.93 -1.16
C ILE A 48 6.38 6.91 -0.61
N LYS A 49 7.45 7.40 -0.01
CA LYS A 49 8.47 6.61 0.67
C LYS A 49 8.41 6.87 2.16
N LEU A 50 8.24 5.81 2.93
CA LEU A 50 8.13 5.86 4.38
C LEU A 50 9.24 5.00 4.99
N ASN A 51 9.91 5.50 6.02
CA ASN A 51 10.71 4.62 6.87
C ASN A 51 9.78 3.62 7.58
N LEU A 52 10.36 2.57 8.19
CA LEU A 52 9.57 1.55 8.86
C LEU A 52 8.70 2.07 10.02
N GLU A 53 9.16 3.09 10.76
CA GLU A 53 8.40 3.67 11.88
C GLU A 53 7.13 4.39 11.39
N ASP A 54 7.26 5.23 10.36
CA ASP A 54 6.15 5.92 9.72
C ASP A 54 5.21 4.94 9.02
N ALA A 55 5.75 3.88 8.42
CA ALA A 55 4.95 2.81 7.80
C ALA A 55 4.08 2.06 8.82
N VAL A 56 4.64 1.74 10.00
CA VAL A 56 3.89 1.13 11.11
C VAL A 56 2.80 2.08 11.60
N THR A 57 3.13 3.35 11.77
CA THR A 57 2.16 4.39 12.17
C THR A 57 1.00 4.51 11.17
N LEU A 58 1.31 4.51 9.87
CA LEU A 58 0.29 4.53 8.82
C LEU A 58 -0.61 3.29 8.86
N ARG A 59 -0.03 2.10 9.04
CA ARG A 59 -0.81 0.85 9.17
C ARG A 59 -1.80 0.94 10.32
N ASP A 60 -1.33 1.38 11.49
CA ASP A 60 -2.15 1.45 12.70
C ASP A 60 -3.28 2.49 12.56
N GLU A 61 -3.01 3.61 11.89
CA GLU A 61 -4.03 4.62 11.56
C GLU A 61 -5.08 4.09 10.57
N ILE A 62 -4.67 3.35 9.53
CA ILE A 62 -5.61 2.71 8.60
C ILE A 62 -6.50 1.70 9.32
N ASP A 63 -5.91 0.86 10.18
CA ASP A 63 -6.65 -0.11 10.99
C ASP A 63 -7.67 0.57 11.91
N ARG A 64 -7.29 1.70 12.52
CA ARG A 64 -8.21 2.55 13.30
C ARG A 64 -9.37 3.06 12.45
N ILE A 65 -9.12 3.62 11.27
CA ILE A 65 -10.16 4.14 10.36
C ILE A 65 -11.15 3.03 9.97
N ILE A 66 -10.65 1.83 9.67
CA ILE A 66 -11.49 0.67 9.33
C ILE A 66 -12.39 0.28 10.51
N LYS A 67 -11.82 0.16 11.71
CA LYS A 67 -12.56 -0.18 12.94
C LYS A 67 -13.60 0.87 13.31
N ASP A 68 -13.27 2.15 13.21
CA ASP A 68 -14.20 3.26 13.45
C ASP A 68 -15.40 3.19 12.49
N ARG A 69 -15.19 2.76 11.24
CA ARG A 69 -16.28 2.60 10.27
C ARG A 69 -17.20 1.42 10.60
N HIS A 70 -16.65 0.29 11.04
CA HIS A 70 -17.41 -0.92 11.37
C HIS A 70 -18.17 -0.84 12.71
N THR A 71 -17.65 -0.08 13.66
CA THR A 71 -18.34 0.15 14.95
C THR A 71 -19.55 1.08 14.84
N GLY A 72 -19.73 1.75 13.71
CA GLY A 72 -20.91 2.58 13.40
C GLY A 72 -22.05 1.85 12.68
N GLU A 73 -21.98 0.53 12.46
CA GLU A 73 -23.02 -0.27 11.78
C GLU A 73 -23.98 -1.01 12.73
N ASP A 74 -23.91 -0.77 14.04
CA ASP A 74 -24.90 -1.23 15.02
C ASP A 74 -25.88 -0.10 15.41
N ILE A 75 -26.81 0.28 14.51
CA ILE A 75 -28.13 0.86 14.87
C ILE A 75 -29.18 0.55 13.79
#